data_AF-A0A6A4ZIR8-F1
#
_entry.id   AF-A0A6A4ZIR8-F1
#
_cell.length_a   1.000
_cell.length_b   1.000
_cell.length_c   1.000
_cell.angle_alpha   90.00
_cell.angle_beta   90.00
_cell.angle_gamma   90.00
#
_symmetry.space_group_name_H-M   'P 1'
#
loop_
_entity.id
_entity.type
_entity.pdbx_description
1 polymer ?
#
loop_
_entity_poly.entity_id
_entity_poly.type
_entity_poly.pdbx_seq_one_letter_code
_entity_poly.pdbx_strand_id
1 'polypeptide(L)'
;MMLHVMTTNAMSGGELTSPRRCYGCAYDLALGNETQTYITYVMRRVELLKNAGIHPILVFDGKKVPLKANTHDKRQSLKDSNRDLAMKSLHDAQHLHGDERKEKMMKAHNMFQRSIKVTSEIIYAVHAALRKANVEFVVAYVPIFHHACLWIDFLALSSPFEADAQLVYLCKVHKASAIITEDSDILVYCITANVAVPILLKLESPSGMCKVRSVDLHIQLMAPLS
;
A
#
# COMPACT_ATOMS: atom_id res chain seq x y z
N MET A 1 -12.92 16.72 17.60
CA MET A 1 -13.37 15.62 16.71
C MET A 1 -12.09 15.00 16.14
N MET A 2 -11.79 13.73 16.43
CA MET A 2 -10.56 13.11 15.90
C MET A 2 -10.70 12.91 14.39
N LEU A 3 -9.73 13.41 13.62
CA LEU A 3 -9.65 13.15 12.19
C LEU A 3 -9.02 11.78 11.97
N HIS A 4 -9.87 10.75 11.89
CA HIS A 4 -9.44 9.41 11.49
C HIS A 4 -9.29 9.39 9.97
N VAL A 5 -8.07 9.18 9.51
CA VAL A 5 -7.74 9.14 8.08
C VAL A 5 -7.08 7.81 7.77
N MET A 6 -7.57 7.15 6.73
CA MET A 6 -7.16 5.78 6.43
C MET A 6 -6.18 5.73 5.28
N THR A 7 -5.25 4.77 5.29
CA THR A 7 -4.27 4.65 4.20
C THR A 7 -4.04 3.20 3.79
N THR A 8 -4.32 2.90 2.52
CA THR A 8 -3.44 2.06 1.69
C THR A 8 -2.21 2.92 1.39
N ASN A 9 -0.99 2.43 1.60
CA ASN A 9 0.10 3.31 2.09
C ASN A 9 1.35 2.62 2.66
N ALA A 10 1.50 1.29 2.53
CA ALA A 10 2.59 0.59 3.22
C ALA A 10 3.22 -0.50 2.36
N MET A 11 2.41 -1.41 1.84
CA MET A 11 2.86 -2.69 1.30
C MET A 11 1.97 -3.25 0.20
N SER A 12 1.18 -2.44 -0.51
CA SER A 12 0.55 -2.99 -1.72
C SER A 12 1.63 -3.23 -2.78
N GLY A 13 1.47 -4.29 -3.57
CA GLY A 13 2.49 -4.74 -4.52
C GLY A 13 2.81 -3.76 -5.66
N GLY A 14 2.10 -2.63 -5.75
CA GLY A 14 2.40 -1.49 -6.63
C GLY A 14 3.22 -0.39 -5.97
N GLU A 15 3.15 -0.24 -4.65
CA GLU A 15 3.74 0.86 -3.87
C GLU A 15 5.26 0.69 -3.70
N LEU A 16 5.70 -0.53 -3.34
CA LEU A 16 7.12 -0.86 -3.31
C LEU A 16 7.76 -0.81 -4.72
N THR A 17 6.98 -1.08 -5.76
CA THR A 17 7.44 -1.05 -7.17
C THR A 17 7.35 0.32 -7.83
N SER A 18 6.70 1.30 -7.18
CA SER A 18 6.69 2.68 -7.66
C SER A 18 8.10 3.24 -7.49
N PRO A 19 8.79 3.67 -8.57
CA PRO A 19 10.22 3.99 -8.51
C PRO A 19 10.56 4.90 -7.33
N ARG A 20 9.78 5.98 -7.17
CA ARG A 20 9.98 7.04 -6.16
C ARG A 20 9.88 6.59 -4.70
N ARG A 21 9.40 5.38 -4.39
CA ARG A 21 8.94 5.02 -3.03
C ARG A 21 9.80 3.99 -2.30
N CYS A 22 10.52 3.10 -2.99
CA CYS A 22 11.42 2.13 -2.34
C CYS A 22 12.81 1.96 -3.00
N TYR A 23 13.34 3.04 -3.61
CA TYR A 23 14.72 3.08 -4.17
C TYR A 23 15.76 2.40 -3.26
N GLY A 24 15.73 2.70 -1.95
CA GLY A 24 16.79 2.36 -1.00
C GLY A 24 16.84 0.92 -0.48
N CYS A 25 15.82 0.08 -0.72
CA CYS A 25 15.84 -1.33 -0.30
C CYS A 25 15.38 -2.32 -1.37
N ALA A 26 15.01 -1.86 -2.56
CA ALA A 26 14.67 -2.72 -3.69
C ALA A 26 15.76 -3.74 -4.02
N TYR A 27 17.02 -3.32 -3.92
CA TYR A 27 18.20 -4.14 -4.15
C TYR A 27 18.37 -5.18 -3.03
N ASP A 28 18.33 -4.75 -1.78
CA ASP A 28 18.47 -5.61 -0.60
C ASP A 28 17.38 -6.67 -0.53
N LEU A 29 16.11 -6.27 -0.63
CA LEU A 29 14.96 -7.18 -0.66
C LEU A 29 15.03 -8.16 -1.84
N ALA A 30 15.60 -7.76 -2.98
CA ALA A 30 15.78 -8.66 -4.10
C ALA A 30 16.93 -9.64 -3.87
N LEU A 31 18.05 -9.23 -3.29
CA LEU A 31 19.18 -10.14 -3.00
C LEU A 31 18.97 -11.00 -1.75
N GLY A 32 17.99 -10.67 -0.90
CA GLY A 32 17.78 -11.34 0.38
C GLY A 32 18.64 -10.77 1.51
N ASN A 33 19.21 -9.58 1.33
CA ASN A 33 19.93 -8.87 2.38
C ASN A 33 18.95 -8.40 3.46
N GLU A 34 19.38 -8.42 4.72
CA GLU A 34 18.60 -7.84 5.81
C GLU A 34 18.43 -6.32 5.63
N THR A 35 17.21 -5.83 5.78
CA THR A 35 16.90 -4.41 5.68
C THR A 35 15.64 -4.06 6.48
N GLN A 36 15.59 -2.85 7.02
CA GLN A 36 14.41 -2.30 7.72
C GLN A 36 13.88 -1.02 7.06
N THR A 37 14.42 -0.63 5.90
CA THR A 37 14.06 0.61 5.20
C THR A 37 12.57 0.70 4.87
N TYR A 38 11.91 -0.44 4.59
CA TYR A 38 10.46 -0.50 4.39
C TYR A 38 9.68 -0.16 5.67
N ILE A 39 10.17 -0.54 6.86
CA ILE A 39 9.58 -0.16 8.15
C ILE A 39 9.69 1.35 8.32
N THR A 40 10.89 1.91 8.14
CA THR A 40 11.16 3.35 8.23
C THR A 40 10.30 4.16 7.25
N TYR A 41 10.07 3.64 6.04
CA TYR A 41 9.19 4.26 5.03
C TYR A 41 7.72 4.35 5.48
N VAL A 42 7.21 3.32 6.17
CA VAL A 42 5.85 3.31 6.75
C VAL A 42 5.78 4.24 7.96
N MET A 43 6.72 4.10 8.89
CA MET A 43 6.72 4.88 10.15
C MET A 43 6.81 6.39 9.90
N ARG A 44 7.62 6.84 8.93
CA ARG A 44 7.67 8.27 8.54
C ARG A 44 6.33 8.84 8.07
N ARG A 45 5.44 8.03 7.47
CA ARG A 45 4.08 8.46 7.09
C ARG A 45 3.15 8.52 8.30
N VAL A 46 3.25 7.54 9.18
CA VAL A 46 2.53 7.55 10.46
C VAL A 46 2.91 8.79 11.26
N GLU A 47 4.21 9.10 11.36
CA GLU A 47 4.74 10.30 12.02
C GLU A 47 4.26 11.59 11.34
N LEU A 48 4.32 11.69 10.02
CA LEU A 48 3.80 12.84 9.27
C LEU A 48 2.32 13.12 9.59
N LEU A 49 1.50 12.08 9.66
CA LEU A 49 0.08 12.20 10.01
C LEU A 49 -0.13 12.53 11.50
N LYS A 50 0.55 11.82 12.42
CA LYS A 50 0.48 12.10 13.86
C LYS A 50 0.91 13.54 14.19
N ASN A 51 1.96 14.05 13.53
CA ASN A 51 2.45 15.42 13.70
C ASN A 51 1.47 16.48 13.16
N ALA A 52 0.61 16.12 12.21
CA ALA A 52 -0.49 16.96 11.72
C ALA A 52 -1.77 16.85 12.59
N GLY A 53 -1.72 16.16 13.74
CA GLY A 53 -2.89 15.92 14.60
C GLY A 53 -3.88 14.89 14.05
N ILE A 54 -3.45 14.09 13.06
CA ILE A 54 -4.27 13.08 12.39
C ILE A 54 -4.07 11.73 13.08
N HIS A 55 -5.15 10.95 13.25
CA HIS A 55 -5.10 9.60 13.76
C HIS A 55 -5.15 8.61 12.58
N PRO A 56 -3.99 8.05 12.14
CA PRO A 56 -3.96 7.15 10.99
C PRO A 56 -4.46 5.76 11.35
N ILE A 57 -5.34 5.21 10.50
CA ILE A 57 -5.73 3.79 10.51
C ILE A 57 -5.17 3.16 9.22
N LEU A 58 -4.19 2.27 9.36
CA LEU A 58 -3.59 1.61 8.19
C LEU A 58 -4.45 0.42 7.76
N VAL A 59 -4.66 0.25 6.46
CA VAL A 59 -5.44 -0.87 5.92
C VAL A 59 -4.57 -1.69 4.98
N PHE A 60 -4.45 -2.99 5.28
CA PHE A 60 -3.65 -3.94 4.51
C PHE A 60 -4.54 -4.89 3.71
N ASP A 61 -4.12 -5.18 2.47
CA ASP A 61 -4.79 -6.14 1.57
C ASP A 61 -4.95 -7.53 2.18
N GLY A 62 -5.99 -8.23 1.74
CA GLY A 62 -6.37 -9.55 2.20
C GLY A 62 -5.83 -10.68 1.32
N LYS A 63 -6.60 -11.78 1.25
CA LYS A 63 -6.34 -12.81 0.24
C LYS A 63 -6.64 -12.27 -1.16
N LYS A 64 -5.92 -12.75 -2.19
CA LYS A 64 -6.22 -12.41 -3.59
C LYS A 64 -7.66 -12.82 -3.96
N VAL A 65 -8.41 -11.92 -4.61
CA VAL A 65 -9.67 -12.26 -5.30
C VAL A 65 -9.40 -13.26 -6.43
N PRO A 66 -10.23 -14.32 -6.58
CA PRO A 66 -10.19 -15.17 -7.78
C PRO A 66 -10.40 -14.37 -9.08
N LEU A 67 -11.24 -13.33 -9.05
CA LEU A 67 -11.56 -12.49 -10.21
C LEU A 67 -10.35 -11.73 -10.78
N LYS A 68 -9.32 -11.44 -9.96
CA LYS A 68 -8.06 -10.83 -10.42
C LYS A 68 -6.91 -11.85 -10.56
N ALA A 69 -7.16 -13.16 -10.48
CA ALA A 69 -6.11 -14.19 -10.57
C ALA A 69 -5.20 -14.02 -11.81
N ASN A 70 -5.79 -13.99 -13.01
CA ASN A 70 -5.05 -13.76 -14.27
C ASN A 70 -4.20 -12.47 -14.26
N THR A 71 -4.68 -11.41 -13.61
CA THR A 71 -3.95 -10.13 -13.48
C THR A 71 -2.83 -10.23 -12.45
N HIS A 72 -3.04 -10.94 -11.34
CA HIS A 72 -2.01 -11.25 -10.36
C HIS A 72 -0.92 -12.15 -10.95
N ASP A 73 -1.27 -13.13 -11.77
CA ASP A 73 -0.32 -14.08 -12.37
C ASP A 73 0.53 -13.39 -13.45
N LYS A 74 -0.07 -12.54 -14.29
CA LYS A 74 0.67 -11.64 -15.19
C LYS A 74 1.59 -10.67 -14.43
N ARG A 75 1.10 -10.09 -13.32
CA ARG A 75 1.92 -9.21 -12.46
C ARG A 75 3.06 -9.99 -11.77
N GLN A 76 2.84 -11.27 -11.48
CA GLN A 76 3.82 -12.14 -10.85
C GLN A 76 4.92 -12.54 -11.85
N SER A 77 4.55 -13.04 -13.04
CA SER A 77 5.52 -13.41 -14.08
C SER A 77 6.34 -12.22 -14.57
N LEU A 78 5.76 -11.02 -14.63
CA LEU A 78 6.51 -9.78 -14.91
C LEU A 78 7.53 -9.46 -13.81
N LYS A 79 7.20 -9.67 -12.53
CA LYS A 79 8.15 -9.48 -11.43
C LYS A 79 9.30 -10.48 -11.49
N ASP A 80 9.01 -11.73 -11.83
CA ASP A 80 10.01 -12.78 -11.99
C ASP A 80 10.94 -12.48 -13.18
N SER A 81 10.38 -12.13 -14.35
CA SER A 81 11.19 -11.72 -15.51
C SER A 81 12.05 -10.47 -15.24
N ASN A 82 11.53 -9.47 -14.52
CA ASN A 82 12.32 -8.30 -14.10
C ASN A 82 13.46 -8.70 -13.14
N ARG A 83 13.24 -9.68 -12.26
CA ARG A 83 14.29 -10.21 -11.37
C ARG A 83 15.42 -10.84 -12.17
N ASP A 84 15.09 -11.69 -13.15
CA ASP A 84 16.09 -12.40 -13.95
C ASP A 84 16.91 -11.42 -14.80
N LEU A 85 16.26 -10.41 -15.39
CA LEU A 85 16.93 -9.32 -16.10
C LEU A 85 17.83 -8.47 -15.19
N ALA A 86 17.44 -8.25 -13.94
CA ALA A 86 18.26 -7.56 -12.95
C ALA A 86 19.49 -8.38 -12.55
N MET A 87 19.32 -9.67 -12.25
CA MET A 87 20.40 -10.59 -11.93
C MET A 87 21.41 -10.71 -13.08
N LYS A 88 20.93 -10.83 -14.33
CA LYS A 88 21.81 -10.82 -15.51
C LYS A 88 22.58 -9.51 -15.65
N SER A 89 21.91 -8.37 -15.47
CA SER A 89 22.56 -7.05 -15.54
C SER A 89 23.61 -6.85 -14.43
N LEU A 90 23.38 -7.43 -13.25
CA LEU A 90 24.32 -7.42 -12.12
C LEU A 90 25.53 -8.33 -12.37
N HIS A 91 25.31 -9.52 -12.97
CA HIS A 91 26.39 -10.43 -13.39
C HIS A 91 27.27 -9.78 -14.47
N ASP A 92 26.67 -9.24 -15.53
CA ASP A 92 27.40 -8.51 -16.59
C ASP A 92 28.29 -7.39 -16.00
N ALA A 93 27.82 -6.68 -14.97
CA ALA A 93 28.55 -5.60 -14.31
C ALA A 93 29.78 -6.03 -13.50
N GLN A 94 30.00 -7.34 -13.29
CA GLN A 94 31.19 -7.86 -12.59
C GLN A 94 32.47 -7.74 -13.43
N HIS A 95 32.35 -7.79 -14.76
CA HIS A 95 33.47 -7.76 -15.70
C HIS A 95 33.69 -6.39 -16.35
N LEU A 96 32.93 -5.37 -15.93
CA LEU A 96 32.99 -4.01 -16.48
C LEU A 96 33.64 -3.04 -15.50
N HIS A 97 34.15 -1.94 -16.02
CA HIS A 97 34.73 -0.85 -15.22
C HIS A 97 34.18 0.51 -15.67
N GLY A 98 34.59 1.59 -14.99
CA GLY A 98 34.22 2.95 -15.37
C GLY A 98 32.71 3.17 -15.45
N ASP A 99 32.27 3.86 -16.50
CA ASP A 99 30.87 4.26 -16.69
C ASP A 99 29.97 3.12 -17.21
N GLU A 100 30.50 2.17 -17.99
CA GLU A 100 29.75 0.99 -18.44
C GLU A 100 29.25 0.15 -17.26
N ARG A 101 30.09 -0.01 -16.22
CA ARG A 101 29.69 -0.66 -14.96
C ARG A 101 28.58 0.12 -14.26
N LYS A 102 28.67 1.46 -14.22
CA LYS A 102 27.64 2.31 -13.58
C LYS A 102 26.31 2.18 -14.30
N GLU A 103 26.30 2.18 -15.63
CA GLU A 103 25.09 2.03 -16.44
C GLU A 103 24.42 0.66 -16.19
N LYS A 104 25.19 -0.43 -16.25
CA LYS A 104 24.69 -1.78 -15.98
C LYS A 104 24.17 -1.94 -14.55
N MET A 105 24.85 -1.36 -13.55
CA MET A 105 24.36 -1.30 -12.17
C MET A 105 23.05 -0.53 -12.06
N MET A 106 22.94 0.65 -12.67
CA MET A 106 21.71 1.45 -12.69
C MET A 106 20.56 0.69 -13.36
N LYS A 107 20.83 -0.04 -14.45
CA LYS A 107 19.86 -0.92 -15.11
C LYS A 107 19.41 -2.06 -14.20
N ALA A 108 20.33 -2.71 -13.47
CA ALA A 108 20.00 -3.74 -12.49
C ALA A 108 19.10 -3.18 -11.36
N HIS A 109 19.46 -2.04 -10.76
CA HIS A 109 18.64 -1.38 -9.72
C HIS A 109 17.21 -1.06 -10.20
N ASN A 110 17.07 -0.49 -11.41
CA ASN A 110 15.76 -0.18 -11.99
C ASN A 110 14.90 -1.44 -12.23
N MET A 111 15.51 -2.56 -12.60
CA MET A 111 14.80 -3.83 -12.78
C MET A 111 14.45 -4.49 -11.44
N PHE A 112 15.35 -4.45 -10.45
CA PHE A 112 15.06 -4.96 -9.10
C PHE A 112 13.85 -4.26 -8.46
N GLN A 113 13.73 -2.93 -8.60
CA GLN A 113 12.55 -2.16 -8.17
C GLN A 113 11.24 -2.69 -8.76
N ARG A 114 11.26 -3.09 -10.04
CA ARG A 114 10.09 -3.65 -10.74
C ARG A 114 9.85 -5.14 -10.45
N SER A 115 10.71 -5.77 -9.65
CA SER A 115 10.63 -7.19 -9.26
C SER A 115 10.14 -7.44 -7.83
N ILE A 116 10.13 -6.41 -6.95
CA ILE A 116 9.87 -6.59 -5.52
C ILE A 116 8.54 -7.29 -5.28
N LYS A 117 8.58 -8.41 -4.55
CA LYS A 117 7.40 -9.09 -4.00
C LYS A 117 7.24 -8.66 -2.55
N VAL A 118 6.02 -8.28 -2.18
CA VAL A 118 5.64 -8.11 -0.77
C VAL A 118 5.43 -9.51 -0.23
N THR A 119 6.17 -9.90 0.80
CA THR A 119 6.06 -11.22 1.44
C THR A 119 5.39 -11.11 2.81
N SER A 120 4.94 -12.24 3.35
CA SER A 120 4.31 -12.31 4.66
C SER A 120 5.22 -11.84 5.79
N GLU A 121 6.53 -12.07 5.66
CA GLU A 121 7.55 -11.68 6.64
C GLU A 121 7.72 -10.16 6.69
N ILE A 122 7.74 -9.51 5.52
CA ILE A 122 7.79 -8.05 5.38
C ILE A 122 6.54 -7.41 6.01
N ILE A 123 5.36 -7.97 5.75
CA ILE A 123 4.08 -7.54 6.36
C ILE A 123 4.12 -7.72 7.89
N TYR A 124 4.55 -8.88 8.38
CA TYR A 124 4.66 -9.16 9.80
C TYR A 124 5.61 -8.21 10.52
N ALA A 125 6.77 -7.90 9.92
CA ALA A 125 7.75 -6.97 10.47
C ALA A 125 7.18 -5.55 10.63
N VAL A 126 6.38 -5.07 9.67
CA VAL A 126 5.67 -3.78 9.83
C VAL A 126 4.53 -3.86 10.84
N HIS A 127 3.74 -4.94 10.90
CA HIS A 127 2.75 -5.11 11.96
C HIS A 127 3.40 -5.08 13.36
N ALA A 128 4.56 -5.69 13.54
CA ALA A 128 5.31 -5.66 14.80
C ALA A 128 5.77 -4.23 15.16
N ALA A 129 6.26 -3.47 14.18
CA ALA A 129 6.65 -2.07 14.37
C ALA A 129 5.45 -1.16 14.70
N LEU A 130 4.33 -1.32 14.01
CA LEU A 130 3.09 -0.56 14.25
C LEU A 130 2.52 -0.83 15.65
N ARG A 131 2.51 -2.10 16.10
CA ARG A 131 2.14 -2.47 17.47
C ARG A 131 3.04 -1.81 18.50
N LYS A 132 4.36 -1.87 18.32
CA LYS A 132 5.34 -1.23 19.22
C LYS A 132 5.17 0.29 19.30
N ALA A 133 4.67 0.92 18.25
CA ALA A 133 4.44 2.37 18.16
C ALA A 133 3.00 2.82 18.49
N ASN A 134 2.15 1.91 19.01
CA ASN A 134 0.72 2.15 19.28
C ASN A 134 0.04 2.85 18.09
N VAL A 135 0.01 2.16 16.95
CA VAL A 135 -0.63 2.61 15.70
C VAL A 135 -1.75 1.64 15.35
N GLU A 136 -2.94 2.17 15.07
CA GLU A 136 -4.09 1.36 14.65
C GLU A 136 -3.91 0.85 13.21
N PHE A 137 -4.22 -0.42 12.99
CA PHE A 137 -4.26 -1.02 11.65
C PHE A 137 -5.27 -2.15 11.54
N VAL A 138 -5.72 -2.41 10.32
CA VAL A 138 -6.70 -3.44 9.94
C VAL A 138 -6.12 -4.30 8.82
N VAL A 139 -6.31 -5.62 8.91
CA VAL A 139 -5.89 -6.60 7.90
C VAL A 139 -7.11 -7.33 7.35
N ALA A 140 -7.24 -7.41 6.02
CA ALA A 140 -8.47 -7.82 5.35
C ALA A 140 -8.65 -9.36 5.15
N TYR A 141 -8.40 -10.22 6.15
CA TYR A 141 -8.78 -11.67 6.21
C TYR A 141 -8.23 -12.27 7.54
N VAL A 142 -8.79 -13.23 8.29
CA VAL A 142 -10.13 -13.82 8.53
C VAL A 142 -10.00 -14.69 9.82
N PRO A 143 -11.07 -15.00 10.58
CA PRO A 143 -10.94 -15.66 11.89
C PRO A 143 -10.55 -17.15 11.83
N ILE A 144 -9.36 -17.51 12.32
CA ILE A 144 -9.04 -18.85 12.85
C ILE A 144 -8.16 -18.72 14.10
N PHE A 145 -8.71 -19.09 15.26
CA PHE A 145 -8.07 -19.47 16.52
C PHE A 145 -6.60 -19.06 16.79
N HIS A 146 -6.42 -18.02 17.61
CA HIS A 146 -5.57 -18.16 18.80
C HIS A 146 -6.05 -17.23 19.93
N HIS A 147 -6.09 -17.77 21.16
CA HIS A 147 -6.37 -17.02 22.37
C HIS A 147 -5.25 -15.99 22.67
N ALA A 148 -5.61 -14.98 23.49
CA ALA A 148 -4.72 -14.05 24.18
C ALA A 148 -4.01 -12.98 23.33
N CYS A 149 -4.77 -11.96 22.90
CA CYS A 149 -4.26 -10.59 22.87
C CYS A 149 -5.44 -9.63 23.16
N LEU A 150 -5.66 -9.32 24.45
CA LEU A 150 -6.72 -8.38 24.84
C LEU A 150 -6.42 -6.97 24.34
N TRP A 151 -7.50 -6.21 24.07
CA TRP A 151 -7.52 -4.81 23.61
C TRP A 151 -7.18 -4.61 22.13
N ILE A 152 -8.06 -5.10 21.24
CA ILE A 152 -8.89 -4.28 20.30
C ILE A 152 -9.94 -5.23 19.68
N ASP A 153 -10.98 -5.59 20.44
CA ASP A 153 -12.06 -6.49 20.00
C ASP A 153 -13.26 -5.73 19.40
N PHE A 154 -13.02 -4.68 18.61
CA PHE A 154 -14.12 -3.98 17.93
C PHE A 154 -13.89 -3.71 16.44
N LEU A 155 -14.47 -4.62 15.65
CA LEU A 155 -14.57 -4.57 14.19
C LEU A 155 -13.25 -4.87 13.45
N ALA A 156 -12.77 -6.11 13.65
CA ALA A 156 -12.07 -6.87 12.61
C ALA A 156 -13.03 -7.13 11.43
N LEU A 157 -13.39 -6.06 10.72
CA LEU A 157 -14.06 -6.14 9.43
C LEU A 157 -13.10 -6.79 8.46
N SER A 158 -13.34 -8.08 8.28
CA SER A 158 -12.81 -8.84 7.17
C SER A 158 -13.45 -8.28 5.90
N SER A 159 -12.84 -7.27 5.27
CA SER A 159 -13.08 -7.06 3.84
C SER A 159 -12.68 -8.36 3.16
N PRO A 160 -13.57 -9.04 2.44
CA PRO A 160 -13.13 -10.08 1.57
C PRO A 160 -12.27 -9.41 0.47
N PHE A 161 -10.98 -9.71 0.52
CA PHE A 161 -9.96 -9.50 -0.51
C PHE A 161 -9.23 -8.15 -0.57
N GLU A 162 -9.90 -7.01 -0.77
CA GLU A 162 -9.21 -5.74 -1.15
C GLU A 162 -9.31 -4.63 -0.10
N ALA A 163 -8.20 -3.89 0.07
CA ALA A 163 -8.12 -2.78 1.00
C ALA A 163 -8.99 -1.57 0.61
N ASP A 164 -9.18 -1.28 -0.69
CA ASP A 164 -10.02 -0.16 -1.14
C ASP A 164 -11.49 -0.30 -0.70
N ALA A 165 -12.04 -1.52 -0.80
CA ALA A 165 -13.38 -1.81 -0.29
C ALA A 165 -13.48 -1.58 1.24
N GLN A 166 -12.42 -1.91 1.98
CA GLN A 166 -12.35 -1.72 3.43
C GLN A 166 -12.25 -0.24 3.82
N LEU A 167 -11.45 0.55 3.10
CA LEU A 167 -11.33 2.00 3.27
C LEU A 167 -12.71 2.68 3.14
N VAL A 168 -13.43 2.35 2.07
CA VAL A 168 -14.75 2.93 1.79
C VAL A 168 -15.81 2.46 2.78
N TYR A 169 -15.80 1.17 3.16
CA TYR A 169 -16.69 0.66 4.21
C TYR A 169 -16.48 1.42 5.53
N LEU A 170 -15.23 1.61 5.96
CA LEU A 170 -14.95 2.26 7.24
C LEU A 170 -15.36 3.74 7.25
N CYS A 171 -15.30 4.43 6.12
CA CYS A 171 -15.90 5.76 5.95
C CYS A 171 -17.44 5.70 5.99
N LYS A 172 -18.06 4.69 5.37
CA LYS A 172 -19.52 4.48 5.38
C LYS A 172 -20.10 4.25 6.77
N VAL A 173 -19.36 3.61 7.68
CA VAL A 173 -19.74 3.44 9.10
C VAL A 173 -19.17 4.53 10.02
N HIS A 174 -18.75 5.67 9.45
CA HIS A 174 -18.22 6.84 10.17
C HIS A 174 -17.02 6.56 11.10
N LYS A 175 -16.24 5.49 10.82
CA LYS A 175 -14.96 5.21 11.49
C LYS A 175 -13.79 5.99 10.89
N ALA A 176 -13.96 6.60 9.72
CA ALA A 176 -13.04 7.58 9.17
C ALA A 176 -13.76 8.73 8.45
N SER A 177 -13.06 9.86 8.39
CA SER A 177 -13.51 11.09 7.77
C SER A 177 -12.87 11.38 6.42
N ALA A 178 -11.77 10.70 6.06
CA ALA A 178 -11.08 10.85 4.78
C ALA A 178 -10.24 9.61 4.44
N ILE A 179 -9.91 9.44 3.16
CA ILE A 179 -9.10 8.34 2.63
C ILE A 179 -7.81 8.90 2.00
N ILE A 180 -6.66 8.34 2.34
CA ILE A 180 -5.38 8.53 1.64
C ILE A 180 -5.12 7.27 0.81
N THR A 181 -4.81 7.43 -0.48
CA THR A 181 -4.39 6.32 -1.34
C THR A 181 -3.56 6.85 -2.51
N GLU A 182 -2.83 5.96 -3.18
CA GLU A 182 -2.20 6.27 -4.47
C GLU A 182 -3.07 5.80 -5.65
N ASP A 183 -4.03 4.90 -5.40
CA ASP A 183 -4.90 4.32 -6.41
C ASP A 183 -6.16 5.15 -6.65
N SER A 184 -6.51 5.34 -7.92
CA SER A 184 -7.73 6.03 -8.33
C SER A 184 -8.96 5.12 -8.31
N ASP A 185 -8.79 3.80 -8.28
CA ASP A 185 -9.89 2.83 -8.26
C ASP A 185 -10.82 3.02 -7.04
N ILE A 186 -10.30 3.61 -5.94
CA ILE A 186 -11.07 4.04 -4.77
C ILE A 186 -12.30 4.90 -5.12
N LEU A 187 -12.22 5.71 -6.19
CA LEU A 187 -13.32 6.59 -6.62
C LEU A 187 -14.53 5.76 -7.06
N VAL A 188 -14.30 4.62 -7.73
CA VAL A 188 -15.35 3.69 -8.14
C VAL A 188 -16.02 3.10 -6.89
N TYR A 189 -15.22 2.62 -5.92
CA TYR A 189 -15.75 2.10 -4.65
C TYR A 189 -16.58 3.16 -3.91
N CYS A 190 -16.11 4.41 -3.81
CA CYS A 190 -16.85 5.51 -3.17
C CYS A 190 -18.20 5.78 -3.85
N ILE A 191 -18.23 5.84 -5.19
CA ILE A 191 -19.46 6.03 -5.97
C ILE A 191 -20.42 4.86 -5.73
N THR A 192 -19.97 3.62 -5.90
CA THR A 192 -20.81 2.41 -5.73
C THR A 192 -21.34 2.27 -4.30
N ALA A 193 -20.58 2.68 -3.28
CA ALA A 193 -20.99 2.62 -1.89
C ALA A 193 -21.86 3.80 -1.43
N ASN A 194 -22.02 4.84 -2.25
CA ASN A 194 -22.61 6.14 -1.91
C ASN A 194 -21.90 6.84 -0.73
N VAL A 195 -20.57 6.97 -0.84
CA VAL A 195 -19.69 7.55 0.18
C VAL A 195 -18.97 8.78 -0.37
N ALA A 196 -19.37 9.97 0.09
CA ALA A 196 -18.67 11.22 -0.18
C ALA A 196 -17.78 11.60 1.02
N VAL A 197 -16.48 11.34 0.90
CA VAL A 197 -15.44 11.82 1.82
C VAL A 197 -14.27 12.41 1.02
N PRO A 198 -13.44 13.30 1.60
CA PRO A 198 -12.20 13.73 0.96
C PRO A 198 -11.27 12.54 0.70
N ILE A 199 -10.76 12.46 -0.53
CA ILE A 199 -9.77 11.47 -0.97
C ILE A 199 -8.47 12.22 -1.27
N LEU A 200 -7.43 11.93 -0.50
CA LEU A 200 -6.11 12.54 -0.57
C LEU A 200 -5.20 11.64 -1.41
N LEU A 201 -5.11 11.94 -2.70
CA LEU A 201 -4.27 11.20 -3.63
C LEU A 201 -2.82 11.69 -3.59
N LYS A 202 -1.86 10.78 -3.69
CA LYS A 202 -0.43 11.10 -3.88
C LYS A 202 0.14 11.95 -2.73
N LEU A 203 0.03 11.46 -1.50
CA LEU A 203 0.63 12.12 -0.33
C LEU A 203 2.16 12.08 -0.42
N GLU A 204 2.77 13.24 -0.45
CA GLU A 204 4.21 13.45 -0.49
C GLU A 204 4.79 13.57 0.93
N SER A 205 5.98 13.00 1.12
CA SER A 205 6.75 13.05 2.37
C SER A 205 8.13 13.62 2.07
N PRO A 206 8.63 14.61 2.83
CA PRO A 206 8.09 15.12 4.10
C PRO A 206 7.07 16.27 3.95
N SER A 207 6.78 16.74 2.74
CA SER A 207 6.04 18.00 2.51
C SER A 207 4.58 17.99 2.96
N GLY A 208 3.94 16.82 3.08
CA GLY A 208 2.51 16.70 3.39
C GLY A 208 1.58 17.10 2.25
N MET A 209 2.12 17.49 1.08
CA MET A 209 1.31 17.86 -0.08
C MET A 209 0.57 16.64 -0.63
N CYS A 210 -0.69 16.82 -1.03
CA CYS A 210 -1.50 15.80 -1.68
C CYS A 210 -2.50 16.45 -2.66
N LYS A 211 -3.06 15.63 -3.55
CA LYS A 211 -4.13 16.03 -4.48
C LYS A 211 -5.48 15.59 -3.91
N VAL A 212 -6.23 16.54 -3.35
CA VAL A 212 -7.57 16.27 -2.84
C VAL A 212 -8.56 16.05 -3.99
N ARG A 213 -9.47 15.09 -3.80
CA ARG A 213 -10.66 14.83 -4.63
C ARG A 213 -11.87 14.64 -3.73
N SER A 214 -13.01 15.18 -4.12
CA SER A 214 -14.33 14.83 -3.59
C SER A 214 -15.07 13.99 -4.64
N VAL A 215 -16.04 13.19 -4.17
CA VAL A 215 -17.05 12.57 -5.03
C VAL A 215 -18.34 13.35 -4.83
N ASP A 216 -18.71 14.17 -5.80
CA ASP A 216 -19.92 14.97 -5.74
C ASP A 216 -21.12 14.10 -6.15
N LEU A 217 -21.83 13.54 -5.17
CA LEU A 217 -22.93 12.59 -5.38
C LEU A 217 -24.26 13.25 -5.86
N HIS A 218 -24.20 14.42 -6.50
CA HIS A 218 -25.35 15.11 -7.09
C HIS A 218 -25.77 14.50 -8.45
N ILE A 219 -25.96 13.19 -8.48
CA ILE A 219 -26.64 12.51 -9.59
C ILE A 219 -28.15 12.61 -9.32
N GLN A 220 -28.78 13.69 -9.81
CA GLN A 220 -30.23 13.72 -9.95
C GLN A 220 -30.65 12.62 -10.95
N LEU A 221 -31.15 11.49 -10.43
CA LEU A 221 -31.95 10.55 -11.21
C LEU A 221 -33.31 11.20 -11.53
N MET A 222 -33.28 12.14 -12.48
CA MET A 222 -34.45 12.60 -13.22
C MET A 222 -34.94 11.47 -14.13
N ALA A 223 -35.60 10.48 -13.53
CA ALA A 223 -36.47 9.59 -14.29
C ALA A 223 -37.71 10.42 -14.69
N PRO A 224 -38.03 10.56 -15.99
CA PRO A 224 -39.31 11.14 -16.37
C PRO A 224 -40.42 10.18 -15.94
N LEU A 225 -41.32 10.67 -15.10
CA LEU A 225 -42.62 10.04 -14.90
C LEU A 225 -43.51 10.40 -16.10
N SER A 226 -43.70 9.44 -17.00
CA SER A 226 -44.67 9.46 -18.09
C SER A 226 -45.17 8.05 -18.37
#